data_AF-A0A3D2BJ34-F1
#
_entry.id   AF-A0A3D2BJ34-F1
#
_cell.length_a   1.000
_cell.length_b   1.000
_cell.length_c   1.000
_cell.angle_alpha   90.00
_cell.angle_beta   90.00
_cell.angle_gamma   90.00
#
_symmetry.space_group_name_H-M   'P 1'
#
loop_
_entity.id
_entity.type
_entity.pdbx_description
1 polymer ?
#
loop_
_entity_poly.entity_id
_entity_poly.type
_entity_poly.pdbx_seq_one_letter_code
_entity_poly.pdbx_strand_id
1 'polypeptide(L)' 'MNWFADYWWVILILLVGIIINAIKDMNKIDPKQFLKNKRKLPPHRDFNDKWDDEDDWPKKNGDK' A
#
# COMPACT_ATOMS: atom_id res chain seq x y z
N MET A 1 17.72 5.62 -41.70
CA MET A 1 17.40 5.93 -40.28
C MET A 1 17.96 4.81 -39.39
N ASN A 2 19.28 4.71 -39.24
CA ASN A 2 19.92 3.61 -38.47
C ASN A 2 20.15 3.97 -36.99
N TRP A 3 20.16 5.27 -36.69
CA TRP A 3 20.46 5.79 -35.35
C TRP A 3 19.53 5.24 -34.27
N PHE A 4 18.22 5.11 -34.55
CA PHE A 4 17.30 4.54 -33.58
C PHE A 4 17.63 3.08 -33.26
N ALA A 5 18.03 2.29 -34.26
CA ALA A 5 18.41 0.90 -34.09
C ALA A 5 19.75 0.73 -33.36
N ASP A 6 20.66 1.70 -33.44
CA ASP A 6 21.96 1.64 -32.78
C ASP A 6 21.89 2.08 -31.30
N TYR A 7 20.94 2.97 -30.94
CA TYR A 7 20.86 3.60 -29.61
C TYR A 7 19.59 3.28 -28.80
N TRP A 8 18.73 2.37 -29.27
CA TRP A 8 17.49 2.00 -28.56
C TRP A 8 17.70 1.54 -27.10
N TRP A 9 18.87 0.96 -26.79
CA TRP A 9 19.25 0.51 -25.45
C TRP A 9 19.29 1.63 -24.41
N VAL A 10 19.45 2.90 -24.82
CA VAL A 10 19.41 4.07 -23.92
C VAL A 10 18.06 4.16 -23.20
N ILE A 11 16.97 3.80 -23.88
CA ILE A 11 15.63 3.77 -23.29
C ILE A 11 15.55 2.71 -22.18
N LEU A 12 16.18 1.55 -22.38
CA LEU A 12 16.21 0.49 -21.37
C LEU A 12 16.96 0.95 -20.11
N ILE A 13 18.10 1.63 -20.25
CA ILE A 13 18.85 2.15 -19.10
C ILE A 13 18.03 3.18 -18.34
N LEU A 14 17.34 4.09 -19.05
CA LEU A 14 16.46 5.08 -18.44
C LEU A 14 15.34 4.39 -17.64
N LEU A 15 14.67 3.39 -18.24
CA LEU A 15 13.60 2.65 -17.59
C LEU A 15 14.09 1.88 -16.35
N VAL A 16 15.23 1.21 -16.45
CA VAL A 16 15.84 0.52 -15.30
C VAL A 16 16.16 1.51 -14.18
N GLY A 17 16.67 2.70 -14.49
CA GLY A 17 16.89 3.77 -13.51
C GLY A 17 15.61 4.21 -12.80
N ILE A 18 14.52 4.39 -13.54
CA ILE A 18 13.21 4.75 -12.99
C ILE A 18 12.68 3.63 -12.08
N ILE A 19 12.76 2.37 -12.52
CA ILE A 19 12.29 1.21 -11.75
C ILE A 19 13.07 1.07 -10.44
N ILE A 20 14.40 1.21 -10.47
CA ILE A 20 15.23 1.12 -9.26
C ILE A 20 14.86 2.25 -8.27
N ASN A 21 14.66 3.47 -8.75
CA ASN A 21 14.23 4.58 -7.89
C ASN A 21 12.84 4.33 -7.29
N ALA A 22 11.88 3.86 -8.09
CA ALA A 22 10.54 3.52 -7.60
C ALA A 22 10.59 2.42 -6.52
N ILE A 23 11.34 1.34 -6.74
CA ILE A 23 11.53 0.28 -5.75
C ILE A 23 12.16 0.83 -4.46
N LYS A 24 13.18 1.68 -4.58
CA LYS A 24 13.86 2.27 -3.44
C LYS A 24 12.92 3.16 -2.62
N ASP A 25 12.04 3.92 -3.26
CA ASP A 25 11.05 4.74 -2.57
C ASP A 25 9.94 3.89 -1.93
N MET A 26 9.48 2.83 -2.60
CA MET A 26 8.53 1.88 -2.01
C MET A 26 9.10 1.19 -0.77
N ASN A 27 10.37 0.79 -0.81
CA ASN A 27 11.04 0.14 0.33
C ASN A 27 11.26 1.06 1.54
N LYS A 28 11.17 2.39 1.38
CA LYS A 28 11.21 3.32 2.52
C LYS A 28 9.91 3.33 3.31
N ILE A 29 8.80 2.91 2.70
CA ILE A 29 7.49 2.89 3.36
C ILE A 29 7.41 1.61 4.19
N ASP A 30 7.35 1.73 5.51
CA ASP A 30 7.11 0.60 6.41
C ASP A 30 5.62 0.58 6.86
N PRO A 31 4.75 -0.18 6.17
CA PRO A 31 3.35 -0.29 6.57
C PRO A 31 3.21 -0.97 7.95
N LYS A 32 4.14 -1.84 8.36
CA LYS A 32 4.07 -2.49 9.68
C LYS A 32 4.33 -1.48 10.79
N GLN A 33 5.27 -0.55 10.60
CA GLN A 33 5.51 0.54 11.54
C GLN A 33 4.28 1.45 11.66
N PHE A 34 3.62 1.78 10.55
CA PHE A 34 2.36 2.54 10.56
C PHE A 34 1.26 1.83 11.35
N LEU A 35 1.14 0.51 11.23
CA LEU A 35 0.17 -0.28 11.99
C LEU A 35 0.50 -0.34 13.49
N LYS A 36 1.78 -0.48 13.86
CA LYS A 36 2.24 -0.50 15.26
C LYS A 36 2.04 0.84 15.97
N ASN A 37 2.23 1.95 15.25
CA ASN A 37 2.12 3.30 15.77
C ASN A 37 0.87 4.01 15.24
N LYS A 38 -0.25 3.29 15.03
CA LYS A 38 -1.50 3.92 14.62
C LYS A 38 -1.90 4.96 15.67
N ARG A 39 -1.95 6.22 15.26
CA ARG A 39 -2.52 7.28 16.09
C ARG A 39 -4.00 6.96 16.30
N LYS A 40 -4.49 7.10 17.54
CA LYS A 40 -5.92 7.02 17.82
C LYS A 40 -6.63 8.08 16.96
N LEU A 41 -7.45 7.61 16.02
CA LEU A 41 -8.27 8.50 15.19
C LEU A 41 -9.27 9.21 16.11
N PRO A 42 -9.64 10.48 15.83
CA PRO A 42 -10.77 11.07 16.50
C PRO A 42 -12.00 10.19 16.29
N PRO A 43 -12.93 10.14 17.26
CA PRO A 43 -14.16 9.37 17.11
C PRO A 43 -14.83 9.76 15.78
N HIS A 44 -15.14 8.76 14.96
CA HIS A 44 -15.75 8.98 13.65
C HIS A 44 -17.12 9.66 13.88
N ARG A 45 -17.43 10.70 13.10
CA ARG A 45 -18.59 11.58 13.35
C ARG A 45 -19.94 10.89 13.13
N ASP A 46 -19.93 9.77 12.42
CA ASP A 46 -21.11 8.99 12.02
C ASP A 46 -21.46 7.84 12.98
N PHE A 47 -20.69 7.61 14.05
CA PHE A 47 -20.91 6.51 15.00
C PHE A 47 -21.00 5.12 14.34
N ASN A 48 -20.31 4.88 13.22
CA ASN A 48 -20.24 3.55 12.61
C ASN A 48 -19.60 2.49 13.53
N ASP A 49 -18.88 2.91 14.57
CA ASP A 49 -18.36 2.02 15.62
C ASP A 49 -19.47 1.34 16.43
N LYS A 50 -20.68 1.92 16.46
CA LYS A 50 -21.87 1.37 17.12
C LYS A 50 -22.72 0.49 16.20
N TRP A 51 -22.48 0.50 14.89
CA TRP A 51 -23.18 -0.41 13.98
C TRP A 51 -22.80 -1.88 14.21
N ASP A 52 -21.60 -2.14 14.74
CA ASP A 52 -21.16 -3.48 15.15
C ASP A 52 -21.89 -3.98 16.43
N ASP A 53 -22.48 -3.07 17.23
CA ASP A 53 -23.22 -3.44 18.45
C ASP A 53 -24.63 -3.99 18.14
N GLU A 54 -25.17 -3.66 16.96
CA GLU A 54 -26.47 -4.13 16.44
C GLU A 54 -26.30 -5.23 15.38
N ASP A 55 -25.08 -5.72 15.14
CA ASP A 55 -24.83 -6.77 14.16
C ASP A 55 -25.32 -8.12 14.68
N ASP A 56 -26.53 -8.50 14.26
CA ASP A 56 -27.15 -9.82 14.46
C ASP A 56 -26.46 -10.93 13.65
N TRP A 57 -25.31 -10.65 13.01
CA TRP A 57 -24.54 -11.67 12.33
C TRP A 57 -24.22 -12.83 13.29
N PRO A 58 -24.49 -14.09 12.90
CA PRO A 58 -24.21 -15.22 13.76
C PRO A 58 -22.72 -15.25 14.10
N LYS A 59 -22.41 -14.90 15.36
CA LYS A 59 -21.05 -14.98 15.88
C LYS A 59 -20.60 -16.42 15.71
N LYS A 60 -19.51 -16.61 14.97
CA LYS A 60 -18.93 -17.93 14.74
C LYS A 60 -18.49 -18.46 16.11
N ASN A 61 -19.30 -19.32 16.71
CA ASN A 61 -19.00 -19.95 17.98
C ASN A 61 -17.66 -20.67 17.86
N GLY A 62 -16.78 -20.41 18.82
CA GLY A 62 -15.33 -20.61 18.72
C GLY A 62 -14.86 -21.91 18.10
N ASP A 63 -13.90 -21.79 17.20
CA ASP A 63 -12.90 -22.84 17.01
C ASP A 63 -11.96 -22.77 18.22
N LYS A 64 -12.04 -23.81 19.06
CA LYS A 64 -11.12 -24.06 20.20
C LYS A 64 -9.71 -24.35 19.70
#